data_AF-A0A7K8NKX3-F1
#
_entry.id   AF-A0A7K8NKX3-F1
#
_cell.length_a   1.000
_cell.length_b   1.000
_cell.length_c   1.000
_cell.angle_alpha   90.00
_cell.angle_beta   90.00
_cell.angle_gamma   90.00
#
_symmetry.space_group_name_H-M   'P 1'
#
loop_
_entity.id
_entity.type
_entity.pdbx_description
1 polymer ?
#
loop_
_entity_poly.entity_id
_entity_poly.type
_entity_poly.pdbx_seq_one_letter_code
_entity_poly.pdbx_strand_id
1 'polypeptide(L)'
;GIIDFLVSQHPIAKVLRDHLVFKIAPMLNPDGVYLGNYRCSLMGFDLNRHWANPSPWAHPTLHGVKQLIIQMYNNPKINLEFYIDIHAHSTMMNGFMYGNIFEDEERFQRQAVFPKLLCQNAEDFSYSSTSFNRDAVKAGTGRRFLGGLLNDTSYCYTLEVSFYSYVVGGTTSAVPYTEEAYMKLGRNVARTFLDYYRLNALVERPLAPIPKTR
;
A
#
# COMPACT_ATOMS: atom_id res chain seq x y z
N GLY A 1 7.48 -7.20 10.36
CA GLY A 1 6.16 -7.76 10.00
C GLY A 1 6.17 -8.24 8.56
N ILE A 2 6.03 -7.30 7.60
CA ILE A 2 6.09 -7.61 6.15
C ILE A 2 7.38 -8.34 5.78
N ILE A 3 8.53 -7.75 6.12
CA ILE A 3 9.85 -8.29 5.76
C ILE A 3 10.04 -9.68 6.36
N ASP A 4 9.82 -9.83 7.68
CA ASP A 4 10.00 -11.13 8.37
C ASP A 4 9.17 -12.23 7.74
N PHE A 5 7.91 -11.95 7.40
CA PHE A 5 7.08 -12.92 6.69
C PHE A 5 7.62 -13.23 5.30
N LEU A 6 7.95 -12.21 4.52
CA LEU A 6 8.44 -12.36 3.15
C LEU A 6 9.79 -13.09 3.09
N VAL A 7 10.63 -13.07 4.13
CA VAL A 7 11.90 -13.84 4.16
C VAL A 7 11.77 -15.20 4.86
N SER A 8 10.62 -15.47 5.49
CA SER A 8 10.39 -16.73 6.21
C SER A 8 10.29 -17.95 5.30
N GLN A 9 10.28 -19.13 5.93
CA GLN A 9 10.03 -20.43 5.27
C GLN A 9 8.55 -20.73 5.03
N HIS A 10 7.64 -19.79 5.34
CA HIS A 10 6.22 -19.99 5.16
C HIS A 10 5.88 -20.30 3.68
N PRO A 11 5.05 -21.31 3.36
CA PRO A 11 4.77 -21.70 1.97
C PRO A 11 4.25 -20.55 1.11
N ILE A 12 3.34 -19.72 1.66
CA ILE A 12 2.85 -18.50 0.99
C ILE A 12 4.00 -17.55 0.64
N ALA A 13 4.94 -17.31 1.56
CA ALA A 13 6.06 -16.41 1.31
C ALA A 13 6.99 -16.94 0.21
N LYS A 14 7.19 -18.26 0.13
CA LYS A 14 7.94 -18.89 -0.98
C LYS A 14 7.26 -18.62 -2.32
N VAL A 15 5.97 -18.93 -2.43
CA VAL A 15 5.19 -18.69 -3.66
C VAL A 15 5.24 -17.22 -4.08
N LEU A 16 5.11 -16.29 -3.12
CA LEU A 16 5.21 -14.86 -3.40
C LEU A 16 6.59 -14.47 -3.94
N ARG A 17 7.68 -14.98 -3.34
CA ARG A 17 9.05 -14.71 -3.82
C ARG A 17 9.35 -15.33 -5.20
N ASP A 18 8.69 -16.43 -5.55
CA ASP A 18 8.87 -17.10 -6.84
C ASP A 18 8.22 -16.30 -8.00
N HIS A 19 7.21 -15.47 -7.71
CA HIS A 19 6.42 -14.77 -8.73
C HIS A 19 6.51 -13.24 -8.66
N LEU A 20 6.89 -12.67 -7.51
CA LEU A 20 6.87 -11.23 -7.26
C LEU A 20 8.21 -10.74 -6.73
N VAL A 21 8.55 -9.51 -7.12
CA VAL A 21 9.71 -8.79 -6.59
C VAL A 21 9.22 -7.66 -5.70
N PHE A 22 9.49 -7.76 -4.40
CA PHE A 22 9.18 -6.70 -3.44
C PHE A 22 10.35 -5.72 -3.33
N LYS A 23 10.10 -4.43 -3.56
CA LYS A 23 11.03 -3.34 -3.27
C LYS A 23 10.53 -2.61 -2.02
N ILE A 24 11.29 -2.71 -0.92
CA ILE A 24 10.89 -2.18 0.37
C ILE A 24 11.93 -1.16 0.81
N ALA A 25 11.48 0.07 1.09
CA ALA A 25 12.26 1.08 1.80
C ALA A 25 11.75 1.13 3.25
N PRO A 26 12.43 0.47 4.22
CA PRO A 26 11.90 0.32 5.57
C PRO A 26 11.70 1.63 6.31
N MET A 27 12.47 2.66 5.93
CA MET A 27 12.43 3.98 6.55
C MET A 27 12.77 5.04 5.52
N LEU A 28 11.83 5.95 5.25
CA LEU A 28 12.03 7.05 4.30
C LEU A 28 12.71 8.27 4.94
N ASN A 29 12.51 8.49 6.24
CA ASN A 29 13.01 9.66 6.97
C ASN A 29 13.88 9.26 8.18
N PRO A 30 15.07 8.67 7.96
CA PRO A 30 15.92 8.21 9.06
C PRO A 30 16.36 9.36 9.99
N ASP A 31 16.72 10.51 9.44
CA ASP A 31 17.17 11.65 10.23
C ASP A 31 16.05 12.22 11.12
N GLY A 32 14.84 12.34 10.58
CA GLY A 32 13.68 12.79 11.35
C GLY A 32 13.38 11.84 12.51
N VAL A 33 13.44 10.52 12.26
CA VAL A 33 13.24 9.51 13.31
C VAL A 33 14.31 9.61 14.39
N TYR A 34 15.59 9.69 14.01
CA TYR A 34 16.70 9.83 14.97
C TYR A 34 16.55 11.05 15.88
N LEU A 35 16.05 12.16 15.33
CA LEU A 35 15.82 13.40 16.07
C LEU A 35 14.52 13.43 16.88
N GLY A 36 13.67 12.40 16.78
CA GLY A 36 12.36 12.39 17.43
C GLY A 36 11.33 13.32 16.74
N ASN A 37 11.56 13.69 15.48
CA ASN A 37 10.59 14.45 14.72
C ASN A 37 9.37 13.58 14.39
N TYR A 38 8.19 14.12 14.65
CA TYR A 38 6.93 13.45 14.33
C TYR A 38 6.61 13.43 12.81
N ARG A 39 6.83 14.55 12.11
CA ARG A 39 6.33 14.75 10.74
C ARG A 39 7.39 15.16 9.71
N CYS A 40 8.45 15.81 10.15
CA CYS A 40 9.38 16.50 9.26
C CYS A 40 10.76 15.85 9.19
N SER A 41 11.48 16.10 8.10
CA SER A 41 12.91 15.77 7.97
C SER A 41 13.78 16.62 8.89
N LEU A 42 15.09 16.36 8.91
CA LEU A 42 16.10 17.19 9.58
C LEU A 42 15.94 18.69 9.24
N MET A 43 15.63 19.01 7.98
CA MET A 43 15.49 20.39 7.51
C MET A 43 14.07 20.96 7.72
N GLY A 44 13.17 20.23 8.39
CA GLY A 44 11.81 20.70 8.67
C GLY A 44 10.79 20.45 7.54
N PHE A 45 11.13 19.70 6.49
CA PHE A 45 10.22 19.42 5.38
C PHE A 45 9.32 18.21 5.63
N ASP A 46 8.02 18.32 5.30
CA ASP A 46 7.11 17.17 5.18
C ASP A 46 7.38 16.47 3.84
N LEU A 47 8.15 15.36 3.87
CA LEU A 47 8.53 14.63 2.66
C LEU A 47 7.31 14.22 1.83
N ASN A 48 6.17 13.91 2.45
CA ASN A 48 4.95 13.54 1.74
C ASN A 48 4.18 14.74 1.17
N ARG A 49 4.84 15.89 0.99
CA ARG A 49 4.38 17.05 0.20
C ARG A 49 5.29 17.40 -0.97
N HIS A 50 6.42 16.71 -1.10
CA HIS A 50 7.47 17.04 -2.07
C HIS A 50 7.64 16.01 -3.19
N TRP A 51 6.67 15.10 -3.40
CA TRP A 51 6.76 14.09 -4.47
C TRP A 51 6.81 14.69 -5.88
N ALA A 52 6.19 15.85 -6.10
CA ALA A 52 6.18 16.51 -7.41
C ALA A 52 7.59 16.89 -7.88
N ASN A 53 8.36 17.55 -7.02
CA ASN A 53 9.71 18.00 -7.32
C ASN A 53 10.65 17.86 -6.10
N PRO A 54 11.10 16.63 -5.77
CA PRO A 54 12.01 16.44 -4.65
C PRO A 54 13.42 16.90 -5.03
N SER A 55 14.00 17.82 -4.26
CA SER A 55 15.40 18.19 -4.40
C SER A 55 16.33 17.04 -3.98
N PRO A 56 17.35 16.67 -4.76
CA PRO A 56 18.34 15.67 -4.35
C PRO A 56 19.18 16.09 -3.14
N TRP A 57 19.31 17.40 -2.88
CA TRP A 57 20.03 17.93 -1.72
C TRP A 57 19.14 17.98 -0.45
N ALA A 58 17.98 18.63 -0.51
CA ALA A 58 17.07 18.75 0.64
C ALA A 58 16.24 17.47 0.95
N HIS A 59 15.93 16.64 -0.05
CA HIS A 59 15.08 15.45 0.06
C HIS A 59 15.75 14.20 -0.55
N PRO A 60 16.99 13.86 -0.16
CA PRO A 60 17.79 12.83 -0.84
C PRO A 60 17.11 11.45 -0.86
N THR A 61 16.48 11.06 0.24
CA THR A 61 15.78 9.76 0.36
C THR A 61 14.56 9.69 -0.55
N LEU A 62 13.72 10.73 -0.53
CA LEU A 62 12.54 10.84 -1.39
C LEU A 62 12.94 10.89 -2.88
N HIS A 63 13.98 11.67 -3.21
CA HIS A 63 14.51 11.73 -4.56
C HIS A 63 14.99 10.35 -5.02
N GLY A 64 15.79 9.64 -4.22
CA GLY A 64 16.28 8.30 -4.55
C GLY A 64 15.16 7.28 -4.77
N VAL A 65 14.16 7.25 -3.88
CA VAL A 65 12.99 6.37 -4.03
C VAL A 65 12.19 6.71 -5.28
N LYS A 66 11.96 8.00 -5.56
CA LYS A 66 11.26 8.44 -6.79
C LYS A 66 12.02 8.02 -8.05
N GLN A 67 13.33 8.19 -8.09
CA GLN A 67 14.14 7.77 -9.24
C GLN A 67 14.08 6.25 -9.46
N LEU A 68 14.14 5.46 -8.39
CA LEU A 68 13.99 4.01 -8.48
C LEU A 68 12.63 3.61 -9.05
N ILE A 69 11.55 4.25 -8.59
CA ILE A 69 10.18 3.99 -9.09
C ILE A 69 10.08 4.33 -10.58
N ILE A 70 10.60 5.49 -11.00
CA ILE A 70 10.59 5.91 -12.41
C ILE A 70 11.42 4.95 -13.27
N GLN A 71 12.60 4.55 -12.79
CA GLN A 71 13.45 3.58 -13.48
C GLN A 71 12.74 2.23 -13.67
N MET A 72 12.04 1.74 -12.65
CA MET A 72 11.27 0.50 -12.75
C MET A 72 10.09 0.65 -13.71
N TYR A 73 9.35 1.76 -13.64
CA TYR A 73 8.23 2.03 -14.53
C TYR A 73 8.63 2.12 -16.00
N ASN A 74 9.78 2.73 -16.29
CA ASN A 74 10.28 2.87 -17.66
C ASN A 74 10.95 1.59 -18.20
N ASN A 75 11.13 0.56 -17.37
CA ASN A 75 11.73 -0.70 -17.81
C ASN A 75 10.64 -1.63 -18.35
N PRO A 76 10.62 -1.95 -19.67
CA PRO A 76 9.56 -2.76 -20.28
C PRO A 76 9.51 -4.20 -19.76
N LYS A 77 10.54 -4.66 -19.05
CA LYS A 77 10.58 -6.00 -18.43
C LYS A 77 9.95 -6.03 -17.04
N ILE A 78 9.58 -4.88 -16.48
CA ILE A 78 9.05 -4.76 -15.12
C ILE A 78 7.61 -4.25 -15.22
N ASN A 79 6.68 -4.99 -14.61
CA ASN A 79 5.34 -4.49 -14.38
C ASN A 79 5.23 -3.97 -12.94
N LEU A 80 5.17 -2.64 -12.78
CA LEU A 80 5.02 -2.01 -11.46
C LEU A 80 3.53 -1.93 -11.10
N GLU A 81 3.01 -2.94 -10.43
CA GLU A 81 1.56 -3.03 -10.16
C GLU A 81 1.14 -2.36 -8.84
N PHE A 82 2.01 -2.35 -7.82
CA PHE A 82 1.68 -1.80 -6.51
C PHE A 82 2.70 -0.79 -6.00
N TYR A 83 2.17 0.31 -5.47
CA TYR A 83 2.86 1.23 -4.58
C TYR A 83 2.02 1.40 -3.30
N ILE A 84 2.63 1.15 -2.14
CA ILE A 84 1.98 1.30 -0.84
C ILE A 84 2.86 2.18 0.06
N ASP A 85 2.36 3.35 0.40
CA ASP A 85 2.97 4.30 1.33
C ASP A 85 2.40 4.05 2.74
N ILE A 86 3.23 3.59 3.68
CA ILE A 86 2.77 3.18 5.02
C ILE A 86 2.96 4.33 6.00
N HIS A 87 1.87 4.79 6.61
CA HIS A 87 1.78 5.88 7.56
C HIS A 87 1.07 5.45 8.83
N ALA A 88 1.16 6.30 9.82
CA ALA A 88 0.40 6.17 11.04
C ALA A 88 -0.50 7.38 11.27
N HIS A 89 -1.63 7.13 11.90
CA HIS A 89 -2.76 8.06 11.96
C HIS A 89 -3.13 8.38 13.41
N SER A 90 -3.32 9.66 13.70
CA SER A 90 -3.45 10.17 15.09
C SER A 90 -4.86 10.41 15.58
N THR A 91 -5.89 10.06 14.81
CA THR A 91 -7.27 10.32 15.23
C THR A 91 -8.17 9.12 15.00
N MET A 92 -8.15 8.57 13.78
CA MET A 92 -8.89 7.36 13.45
C MET A 92 -8.26 6.11 14.05
N MET A 93 -9.12 5.19 14.49
CA MET A 93 -8.76 3.83 14.93
C MET A 93 -8.59 2.89 13.73
N ASN A 94 -8.04 1.69 13.98
CA ASN A 94 -7.81 0.63 12.99
C ASN A 94 -6.76 0.99 11.92
N GLY A 95 -6.39 0.00 11.10
CA GLY A 95 -5.72 0.21 9.83
C GLY A 95 -6.73 0.48 8.72
N PHE A 96 -6.43 1.37 7.77
CA PHE A 96 -7.28 1.64 6.61
C PHE A 96 -6.45 2.19 5.45
N MET A 97 -7.02 2.21 4.24
CA MET A 97 -6.31 2.70 3.06
C MET A 97 -6.93 3.95 2.46
N TYR A 98 -6.07 4.79 1.92
CA TYR A 98 -6.44 5.82 0.98
C TYR A 98 -5.99 5.42 -0.43
N GLY A 99 -6.92 5.43 -1.39
CA GLY A 99 -6.65 5.25 -2.82
C GLY A 99 -7.04 6.48 -3.64
N ASN A 100 -6.91 6.39 -4.96
CA ASN A 100 -7.27 7.48 -5.87
C ASN A 100 -8.65 7.26 -6.48
N ILE A 101 -9.37 8.31 -6.85
CA ILE A 101 -10.52 8.16 -7.74
C ILE A 101 -10.02 8.13 -9.18
N PHE A 102 -10.44 7.12 -9.93
CA PHE A 102 -10.24 7.01 -11.37
C PHE A 102 -11.57 7.23 -12.08
N GLU A 103 -11.53 7.73 -13.32
CA GLU A 103 -12.73 7.89 -14.15
C GLU A 103 -13.19 6.56 -14.73
N ASP A 104 -12.23 5.67 -15.01
CA ASP A 104 -12.49 4.30 -15.45
C ASP A 104 -13.06 3.46 -14.29
N GLU A 105 -14.30 3.01 -14.45
CA GLU A 105 -15.01 2.22 -13.43
C GLU A 105 -14.34 0.86 -13.18
N GLU A 106 -13.78 0.24 -14.22
CA GLU A 106 -13.12 -1.06 -14.10
C GLU A 106 -11.85 -0.95 -13.24
N ARG A 107 -10.99 0.04 -13.51
CA ARG A 107 -9.82 0.38 -12.70
C ARG A 107 -10.21 0.72 -11.28
N PHE A 108 -11.32 1.45 -11.08
CA PHE A 108 -11.85 1.74 -9.75
C PHE A 108 -12.27 0.47 -9.00
N GLN A 109 -12.93 -0.47 -9.66
CA GLN A 109 -13.30 -1.76 -9.05
C GLN A 109 -12.06 -2.59 -8.73
N ARG A 110 -11.08 -2.66 -9.63
CA ARG A 110 -9.84 -3.43 -9.42
C ARG A 110 -9.02 -2.90 -8.23
N GLN A 111 -8.91 -1.58 -8.03
CA GLN A 111 -8.21 -1.04 -6.86
C GLN A 111 -8.93 -1.35 -5.53
N ALA A 112 -10.25 -1.54 -5.55
CA ALA A 112 -11.02 -1.83 -4.34
C ALA A 112 -10.83 -3.28 -3.86
N VAL A 113 -10.32 -4.18 -4.71
CA VAL A 113 -10.12 -5.60 -4.41
C VAL A 113 -9.09 -5.80 -3.30
N PHE A 114 -7.91 -5.19 -3.40
CA PHE A 114 -6.84 -5.41 -2.41
C PHE A 114 -7.24 -4.98 -0.98
N PRO A 115 -7.78 -3.76 -0.75
CA PRO A 115 -8.24 -3.38 0.59
C PRO A 115 -9.38 -4.26 1.11
N LYS A 116 -10.25 -4.76 0.22
CA LYS A 116 -11.33 -5.67 0.60
C LYS A 116 -10.80 -7.03 1.07
N LEU A 117 -9.84 -7.60 0.35
CA LEU A 117 -9.15 -8.84 0.77
C LEU A 117 -8.36 -8.63 2.06
N LEU A 118 -7.70 -7.48 2.23
CA LEU A 118 -6.99 -7.16 3.47
C LEU A 118 -7.94 -7.10 4.67
N CYS A 119 -9.13 -6.53 4.51
CA CYS A 119 -10.17 -6.54 5.55
C CYS A 119 -10.61 -7.95 5.96
N GLN A 120 -10.57 -8.92 5.06
CA GLN A 120 -10.86 -10.33 5.37
C GLN A 120 -9.70 -11.00 6.10
N ASN A 121 -8.47 -10.58 5.81
CA ASN A 121 -7.25 -11.16 6.36
C ASN A 121 -6.79 -10.51 7.68
N ALA A 122 -7.24 -9.29 7.97
CA ALA A 122 -6.81 -8.50 9.12
C ALA A 122 -8.03 -7.94 9.87
N GLU A 123 -8.27 -8.46 11.07
CA GLU A 123 -9.37 -8.04 11.96
C GLU A 123 -9.25 -6.57 12.43
N ASP A 124 -8.03 -6.04 12.41
CA ASP A 124 -7.69 -4.69 12.80
C ASP A 124 -7.74 -3.71 11.62
N PHE A 125 -8.05 -4.19 10.40
CA PHE A 125 -8.23 -3.37 9.21
C PHE A 125 -9.70 -3.03 8.96
N SER A 126 -9.99 -1.76 8.69
CA SER A 126 -11.33 -1.23 8.42
C SER A 126 -11.51 -0.88 6.95
N TYR A 127 -12.30 -1.69 6.25
CA TYR A 127 -12.73 -1.36 4.89
C TYR A 127 -13.71 -0.18 4.85
N SER A 128 -14.54 0.01 5.88
CA SER A 128 -15.47 1.14 5.95
C SER A 128 -14.75 2.49 6.11
N SER A 129 -13.58 2.50 6.76
CA SER A 129 -12.70 3.67 6.86
C SER A 129 -11.82 3.88 5.62
N THR A 130 -11.74 2.88 4.73
CA THR A 130 -10.97 2.98 3.49
C THR A 130 -11.68 3.90 2.51
N SER A 131 -10.95 4.87 1.95
CA SER A 131 -11.52 5.93 1.13
C SER A 131 -10.71 6.21 -0.13
N PHE A 132 -11.42 6.47 -1.21
CA PHE A 132 -10.84 6.86 -2.50
C PHE A 132 -11.20 8.32 -2.75
N ASN A 133 -10.21 9.19 -2.92
CA ASN A 133 -10.46 10.63 -3.09
C ASN A 133 -9.58 11.26 -4.16
N ARG A 134 -9.94 12.51 -4.52
CA ARG A 134 -9.19 13.35 -5.46
C ARG A 134 -8.77 14.72 -4.92
N ASP A 135 -8.54 14.79 -3.60
CA ASP A 135 -8.25 16.04 -2.91
C ASP A 135 -7.02 16.78 -3.47
N ALA A 136 -7.21 18.05 -3.85
CA ALA A 136 -6.14 18.89 -4.40
C ALA A 136 -5.01 19.15 -3.39
N VAL A 137 -5.34 19.30 -2.10
CA VAL A 137 -4.37 19.49 -1.02
C VAL A 137 -3.43 18.29 -0.87
N LYS A 138 -3.85 17.11 -1.34
CA LYS A 138 -3.06 15.88 -1.29
C LYS A 138 -2.27 15.66 -2.58
N ALA A 139 -2.32 16.54 -3.58
CA ALA A 139 -1.63 16.34 -4.87
C ALA A 139 -0.11 16.11 -4.72
N GLY A 140 0.51 16.69 -3.69
CA GLY A 140 1.94 16.50 -3.40
C GLY A 140 2.31 15.21 -2.66
N THR A 141 1.34 14.34 -2.32
CA THR A 141 1.62 13.04 -1.67
C THR A 141 2.03 11.97 -2.67
N GLY A 142 2.72 10.94 -2.21
CA GLY A 142 3.22 9.85 -3.07
C GLY A 142 2.09 9.14 -3.81
N ARG A 143 1.05 8.74 -3.07
CA ARG A 143 -0.17 8.15 -3.64
C ARG A 143 -0.77 8.97 -4.79
N ARG A 144 -0.88 10.29 -4.63
CA ARG A 144 -1.54 11.17 -5.61
C ARG A 144 -0.64 11.46 -6.80
N PHE A 145 0.62 11.80 -6.53
CA PHE A 145 1.59 12.10 -7.59
C PHE A 145 1.84 10.86 -8.46
N LEU A 146 2.12 9.70 -7.85
CA LEU A 146 2.38 8.47 -8.60
C LEU A 146 1.12 7.94 -9.29
N GLY A 147 -0.06 8.09 -8.68
CA GLY A 147 -1.32 7.67 -9.30
C GLY A 147 -1.66 8.42 -10.60
N GLY A 148 -1.13 9.64 -10.79
CA GLY A 148 -1.23 10.38 -12.04
C GLY A 148 -0.06 10.19 -13.00
N LEU A 149 1.07 9.65 -12.53
CA LEU A 149 2.26 9.40 -13.34
C LEU A 149 2.31 7.98 -13.93
N LEU A 150 1.90 7.00 -13.13
CA LEU A 150 1.95 5.58 -13.49
C LEU A 150 0.69 5.19 -14.30
N ASN A 151 0.81 4.08 -15.02
CA ASN A 151 -0.24 3.59 -15.92
C ASN A 151 -1.45 3.00 -15.17
N ASP A 152 -2.46 2.57 -15.94
CA ASP A 152 -3.73 2.08 -15.40
C ASP A 152 -3.63 0.75 -14.64
N THR A 153 -2.52 0.04 -14.79
CA THR A 153 -2.23 -1.20 -14.07
C THR A 153 -1.50 -0.97 -12.74
N SER A 154 -1.03 0.25 -12.48
CA SER A 154 -0.38 0.61 -11.21
C SER A 154 -1.40 1.16 -10.21
N TYR A 155 -1.52 0.48 -9.05
CA TYR A 155 -2.33 0.91 -7.93
C TYR A 155 -1.47 1.55 -6.84
N CYS A 156 -1.82 2.79 -6.48
CA CYS A 156 -1.12 3.55 -5.45
C CYS A 156 -2.02 3.74 -4.23
N TYR A 157 -1.55 3.27 -3.07
CA TYR A 157 -2.26 3.38 -1.80
C TYR A 157 -1.41 4.12 -0.76
N THR A 158 -2.08 4.79 0.17
CA THR A 158 -1.52 5.10 1.49
C THR A 158 -2.20 4.17 2.50
N LEU A 159 -1.44 3.33 3.18
CA LEU A 159 -1.92 2.54 4.31
C LEU A 159 -1.69 3.35 5.58
N GLU A 160 -2.77 3.74 6.24
CA GLU A 160 -2.76 4.44 7.52
C GLU A 160 -3.05 3.45 8.64
N VAL A 161 -2.33 3.54 9.75
CA VAL A 161 -2.56 2.71 10.93
C VAL A 161 -2.63 3.57 12.19
N SER A 162 -3.68 3.43 12.99
CA SER A 162 -3.85 4.17 14.25
C SER A 162 -2.64 4.05 15.18
N PHE A 163 -2.23 5.17 15.80
CA PHE A 163 -1.24 5.15 16.89
C PHE A 163 -1.74 4.50 18.18
N TYR A 164 -3.05 4.47 18.36
CA TYR A 164 -3.65 4.20 19.67
C TYR A 164 -4.20 2.77 19.73
N SER A 165 -5.27 2.53 18.99
CA SER A 165 -6.06 1.31 19.10
C SER A 165 -6.77 0.96 17.81
N TYR A 166 -7.22 -0.29 17.76
CA TYR A 166 -8.16 -0.80 16.77
C TYR A 166 -9.38 -1.39 17.47
N VAL A 167 -10.49 -1.46 16.75
CA VAL A 167 -11.72 -2.11 17.18
C VAL A 167 -11.96 -3.32 16.30
N VAL A 168 -12.19 -4.48 16.90
CA VAL A 168 -12.53 -5.70 16.15
C VAL A 168 -14.00 -5.62 15.72
N GLY A 169 -14.30 -5.97 14.47
CA GLY A 169 -15.66 -5.96 13.92
C GLY A 169 -16.65 -6.70 14.83
N GLY A 170 -17.75 -6.03 15.20
CA GLY A 170 -18.78 -6.57 16.09
C GLY A 170 -18.52 -6.36 17.59
N THR A 171 -17.40 -5.73 17.96
CA THR A 171 -17.09 -5.33 19.34
C THR A 171 -17.06 -3.81 19.48
N THR A 172 -17.23 -3.31 20.70
CA THR A 172 -17.06 -1.87 21.02
C THR A 172 -15.77 -1.60 21.80
N SER A 173 -15.03 -2.66 22.16
CA SER A 173 -13.81 -2.54 22.95
C SER A 173 -12.62 -2.17 22.08
N ALA A 174 -11.99 -1.05 22.40
CA ALA A 174 -10.74 -0.63 21.77
C ALA A 174 -9.57 -1.45 22.33
N VAL A 175 -8.84 -2.11 21.44
CA VAL A 175 -7.62 -2.85 21.76
C VAL A 175 -6.42 -1.98 21.40
N PRO A 176 -5.52 -1.66 22.35
CA PRO A 176 -4.33 -0.88 22.05
C PRO A 176 -3.43 -1.58 21.03
N TYR A 177 -2.88 -0.81 20.09
CA TYR A 177 -1.87 -1.34 19.18
C TYR A 177 -0.58 -1.61 19.95
N THR A 178 -0.14 -2.87 19.88
CA THR A 178 1.19 -3.29 20.33
C THR A 178 2.11 -3.42 19.13
N GLU A 179 3.42 -3.49 19.39
CA GLU A 179 4.40 -3.83 18.34
C GLU A 179 3.99 -5.11 17.60
N GLU A 180 3.63 -6.17 18.33
CA GLU A 180 3.20 -7.43 17.73
C GLU A 180 1.92 -7.27 16.88
N ALA A 181 0.98 -6.40 17.27
CA ALA A 181 -0.20 -6.11 16.46
C ALA A 181 0.16 -5.41 15.14
N TYR A 182 1.06 -4.42 15.16
CA TYR A 182 1.58 -3.81 13.93
C TYR A 182 2.32 -4.85 13.06
N MET A 183 3.11 -5.72 13.68
CA MET A 183 3.80 -6.80 12.99
C MET A 183 2.82 -7.76 12.33
N LYS A 184 1.74 -8.14 13.05
CA LYS A 184 0.64 -8.98 12.55
C LYS A 184 -0.05 -8.36 11.35
N LEU A 185 -0.43 -7.08 11.42
CA LEU A 185 -1.01 -6.36 10.29
C LEU A 185 -0.06 -6.39 9.08
N GLY A 186 1.23 -6.13 9.29
CA GLY A 186 2.23 -6.23 8.23
C GLY A 186 2.32 -7.62 7.60
N ARG A 187 2.25 -8.70 8.40
CA ARG A 187 2.21 -10.07 7.86
C ARG A 187 0.95 -10.30 7.03
N ASN A 188 -0.20 -9.78 7.47
CA ASN A 188 -1.48 -9.91 6.76
C ASN A 188 -1.48 -9.13 5.44
N VAL A 189 -0.87 -7.93 5.39
CA VAL A 189 -0.64 -7.19 4.12
C VAL A 189 0.13 -8.05 3.13
N ALA A 190 1.26 -8.65 3.56
CA ALA A 190 2.07 -9.48 2.69
C ALA A 190 1.32 -10.74 2.20
N ARG A 191 0.56 -11.39 3.07
CA ARG A 191 -0.28 -12.57 2.72
C ARG A 191 -1.37 -12.24 1.70
N THR A 192 -1.97 -11.06 1.83
CA THR A 192 -3.08 -10.61 0.97
C THR A 192 -2.70 -10.55 -0.50
N PHE A 193 -1.43 -10.33 -0.84
CA PHE A 193 -0.97 -10.42 -2.23
C PHE A 193 -1.26 -11.78 -2.86
N LEU A 194 -1.10 -12.90 -2.13
CA LEU A 194 -1.37 -14.21 -2.70
C LEU A 194 -2.84 -14.35 -3.07
N ASP A 195 -3.74 -13.88 -2.21
CA ASP A 195 -5.19 -13.93 -2.46
C ASP A 195 -5.57 -13.01 -3.62
N TYR A 196 -4.96 -11.83 -3.72
CA TYR A 196 -5.14 -10.89 -4.81
C TYR A 196 -4.77 -11.51 -6.17
N TYR A 197 -3.57 -12.08 -6.30
CA TYR A 197 -3.13 -12.69 -7.56
C TYR A 197 -3.87 -13.98 -7.89
N ARG A 198 -4.30 -14.76 -6.89
CA ARG A 198 -5.16 -15.94 -7.11
C ARG A 198 -6.52 -15.53 -7.66
N LEU A 199 -7.13 -14.48 -7.11
CA LEU A 199 -8.42 -14.00 -7.58
C LEU A 199 -8.32 -13.48 -9.02
N ASN A 200 -7.31 -12.67 -9.32
CA ASN A 200 -7.11 -12.14 -10.68
C ASN A 200 -6.85 -13.27 -11.70
N ALA A 201 -6.03 -14.27 -11.34
CA ALA A 201 -5.78 -15.42 -12.22
C ALA A 201 -7.04 -16.28 -12.46
N LEU A 202 -8.02 -16.26 -11.55
CA LEU A 202 -9.31 -16.93 -11.73
C LEU A 202 -10.27 -16.10 -12.59
N VAL A 203 -10.23 -14.78 -12.48
CA VAL A 203 -11.05 -13.85 -13.28
C VAL A 203 -10.57 -13.77 -14.73
N GLU A 204 -9.26 -13.88 -14.98
CA GLU A 204 -8.68 -13.86 -16.33
C GLU A 204 -8.81 -15.19 -17.08
N ARG A 205 -9.27 -16.28 -16.45
CA ARG A 205 -9.60 -17.52 -17.16
C ARG A 205 -10.91 -17.31 -17.93
N PRO A 206 -10.92 -17.41 -19.27
CA PRO A 206 -12.16 -17.33 -20.03
C PRO A 206 -13.10 -18.44 -19.57
N LEU A 207 -14.38 -18.10 -19.33
CA LEU A 207 -15.43 -19.10 -19.23
C LEU A 207 -15.37 -19.96 -20.50
N ALA A 208 -15.19 -21.26 -20.34
CA ALA A 208 -15.17 -22.20 -21.46
C ALA A 208 -16.42 -21.94 -22.31
N PRO A 209 -16.29 -21.85 -23.64
CA PRO A 209 -17.43 -21.58 -24.51
C PRO A 209 -18.49 -22.65 -24.25
N ILE A 210 -19.66 -22.22 -23.82
CA ILE A 210 -20.82 -23.09 -23.62
C ILE A 210 -21.07 -23.81 -24.94
N PRO A 211 -21.08 -25.16 -24.98
CA PRO A 211 -21.37 -25.88 -26.20
C PRO A 211 -22.73 -25.43 -26.71
N LYS A 212 -22.77 -24.86 -27.92
CA LYS A 212 -24.05 -24.59 -28.59
C LYS A 212 -24.72 -25.94 -28.81
N THR A 213 -25.70 -26.26 -27.98
CA THR A 213 -26.61 -27.37 -28.23
C THR A 213 -27.33 -27.11 -29.54
N ARG A 214 -27.30 -28.14 -30.39
CA ARG A 214 -27.74 -28.18 -31.77
C ARG A 214 -29.25 -28.02 -31.91
#